data_AF-A0A8G0KUR3-F1
#
_entry.id   AF-A0A8G0KUR3-F1
#
_cell.length_a   1.000
_cell.length_b   1.000
_cell.length_c   1.000
_cell.angle_alpha   90.00
_cell.angle_beta   90.00
_cell.angle_gamma   90.00
#
_symmetry.space_group_name_H-M   'P 1'
#
loop_
_entity.id
_entity.type
_entity.pdbx_description
1 polymer ?
#
loop_
_entity_poly.entity_id
_entity_poly.type
_entity_poly.pdbx_seq_one_letter_code
_entity_poly.pdbx_strand_id
1 'polypeptide(L)'
;MNNENYMGYNGSYGCYKMFTKGQVERMYEALHHSSRKELWQQKNLIETGLKEETLLSNNSFETGKIIKIYPNPFNSKIEIILNEKIKNIKLFNMLGEEMIINIQSQNKDLIELKSLENLKTGLYIIRITTFSGKIFSEKIIKK
;
A
#
# COMPACT_ATOMS: atom_id res chain seq x y z
N MET A 1 60.04 15.49 -1.57
CA MET A 1 58.65 15.49 -2.08
C MET A 1 57.77 15.71 -0.87
N ASN A 2 56.96 16.77 -0.90
CA ASN A 2 56.27 17.30 0.28
C ASN A 2 54.98 16.49 0.52
N ASN A 3 54.99 15.59 1.51
CA ASN A 3 53.88 14.66 1.76
C ASN A 3 52.99 15.11 2.94
N GLU A 4 52.82 16.42 3.14
CA GLU A 4 52.08 16.96 4.28
C GLU A 4 50.54 16.79 4.20
N ASN A 5 50.00 16.18 3.13
CA ASN A 5 48.56 15.98 2.94
C ASN A 5 48.17 14.57 2.50
N TYR A 6 48.93 13.53 2.88
CA TYR A 6 48.52 12.14 2.62
C TYR A 6 47.84 11.53 3.85
N MET A 7 46.50 11.52 3.88
CA MET A 7 45.76 10.71 4.84
C MET A 7 45.67 9.27 4.34
N GLY A 8 46.55 8.41 4.86
CA GLY A 8 46.54 6.98 4.59
C GLY A 8 45.40 6.28 5.32
N TYR A 9 44.39 5.81 4.58
CA TYR A 9 43.31 4.97 5.12
C TYR A 9 43.65 3.46 5.13
N ASN A 10 44.89 3.10 4.76
CA ASN A 10 45.39 1.71 4.74
C ASN A 10 46.21 1.38 6.01
N GLY A 11 45.52 1.11 7.10
CA GLY A 11 46.04 0.54 8.35
C GLY A 11 45.60 -0.91 8.53
N SER A 12 46.53 -1.83 8.31
CA SER A 12 46.32 -3.29 8.25
C SER A 12 46.02 -3.97 9.61
N TYR A 13 45.99 -3.27 10.75
CA TYR A 13 45.82 -3.88 12.09
C TYR A 13 45.02 -3.03 13.10
N GLY A 14 43.88 -2.48 12.67
CA GLY A 14 42.69 -2.39 13.53
C GLY A 14 42.66 -1.40 14.71
N CYS A 15 43.55 -0.43 14.85
CA CYS A 15 43.41 0.61 15.89
C CYS A 15 43.46 2.03 15.33
N TYR A 16 42.40 2.43 14.63
CA TYR A 16 42.17 3.80 14.15
C TYR A 16 41.46 4.68 15.18
N LYS A 17 41.86 4.63 16.47
CA LYS A 17 41.35 5.63 17.43
C LYS A 17 42.07 6.95 17.19
N MET A 18 41.58 7.69 16.18
CA MET A 18 42.06 9.03 15.82
C MET A 18 41.69 10.09 16.87
N PHE A 19 40.80 9.72 17.81
CA PHE A 19 40.31 10.58 18.87
C PHE A 19 40.36 9.86 20.22
N THR A 20 40.83 10.59 21.23
CA THR A 20 40.71 10.22 22.64
C THR A 20 39.24 10.15 23.06
N LYS A 21 38.93 9.43 24.15
CA LYS A 21 37.57 9.35 24.69
C LYS A 21 36.96 10.74 24.93
N GLY A 22 37.72 11.66 25.52
CA GLY A 22 37.24 13.03 25.76
C GLY A 22 37.10 13.88 24.49
N GLN A 23 37.85 13.60 23.43
CA GLN A 23 37.64 14.24 22.12
C GLN A 23 36.33 13.76 21.49
N VAL A 24 36.07 12.46 21.54
CA VAL A 24 34.82 11.86 21.06
C VAL A 24 33.62 12.40 21.84
N GLU A 25 33.73 12.50 23.16
CA GLU A 25 32.69 13.07 24.04
C GLU A 25 32.36 14.52 23.65
N ARG A 26 33.37 15.38 23.48
CA ARG A 26 33.14 16.76 23.01
C ARG A 26 32.50 16.83 21.64
N MET A 27 32.82 15.91 20.73
CA MET A 27 32.18 15.84 19.41
C MET A 27 30.72 15.42 19.52
N TYR A 28 30.40 14.44 20.37
CA TYR A 28 29.02 14.01 20.62
C TYR A 28 28.20 15.11 21.29
N GLU A 29 28.73 15.80 22.30
CA GLU A 29 28.07 16.94 22.94
C GLU A 29 27.80 18.06 21.94
N ALA A 30 28.78 18.38 21.08
CA ALA A 30 28.59 19.38 20.03
C ALA A 30 27.51 18.98 19.01
N LEU A 31 27.42 17.70 18.66
CA LEU A 31 26.39 17.17 17.75
C LEU A 31 24.98 17.25 18.35
N HIS A 32 24.85 17.01 19.66
CA HIS A 32 23.57 17.05 20.38
C HIS A 32 23.21 18.44 20.92
N HIS A 33 24.12 19.42 20.83
CA HIS A 33 23.85 20.80 21.17
C HIS A 33 22.63 21.35 20.41
N SER A 34 21.85 22.23 21.05
CA SER A 34 20.60 22.78 20.51
C SER A 34 20.72 23.36 19.11
N SER A 35 21.86 23.99 18.80
CA SER A 35 22.16 24.58 17.48
C SER A 35 22.43 23.56 16.38
N ARG A 36 22.73 22.29 16.69
CA ARG A 36 23.11 21.26 15.71
C ARG A 36 22.22 20.02 15.73
N LYS A 37 21.48 19.80 16.82
CA LYS A 37 20.58 18.64 16.95
C LYS A 37 19.62 18.51 15.78
N GLU A 38 19.12 19.64 15.25
CA GLU A 38 18.14 19.65 14.16
C GLU A 38 18.73 19.14 12.84
N LEU A 39 20.03 19.32 12.59
CA LEU A 39 20.67 19.00 11.31
C LEU A 39 20.62 17.50 10.94
N TRP A 40 20.59 16.62 11.93
CA TRP A 40 20.62 15.17 11.74
C TRP A 40 19.31 14.48 12.14
N GLN A 41 18.26 15.25 12.46
CA GLN A 41 16.94 14.66 12.71
C GLN A 41 16.38 14.04 11.42
N GLN A 42 15.62 12.97 11.57
CA GLN A 42 15.03 12.27 10.42
C GLN A 42 14.19 13.20 9.54
N LYS A 43 13.40 14.09 10.15
CA LYS A 43 12.59 15.08 9.44
C LYS A 43 13.43 15.96 8.52
N ASN A 44 14.52 16.54 9.03
CA ASN A 44 15.36 17.44 8.24
C ASN A 44 16.11 16.67 7.14
N LEU A 45 16.58 15.46 7.42
CA LEU A 45 17.19 14.59 6.41
C LEU A 45 16.24 14.28 5.25
N ILE A 46 14.96 14.09 5.55
CA ILE A 46 13.87 13.90 4.58
C ILE A 46 13.63 15.19 3.79
N GLU A 47 13.44 16.32 4.47
CA GLU A 47 13.15 17.62 3.83
C GLU A 47 14.28 18.07 2.89
N THR A 48 15.53 17.72 3.21
CA THR A 48 16.69 18.01 2.35
C THR A 48 16.96 16.93 1.29
N GLY A 49 16.15 15.87 1.23
CA GLY A 49 16.30 14.78 0.26
C GLY A 49 17.51 13.86 0.49
N LEU A 50 18.13 13.91 1.67
CA LEU A 50 19.25 13.04 2.06
C LEU A 50 18.77 11.67 2.54
N LYS A 51 17.49 11.55 2.88
CA LYS A 51 16.83 10.31 3.30
C LYS A 51 15.45 10.24 2.66
N GLU A 52 15.10 9.10 2.09
CA GLU A 52 13.75 8.86 1.60
C GLU A 52 12.79 8.66 2.77
N GLU A 53 11.57 9.18 2.65
CA GLU A 53 10.49 8.80 3.56
C GLU A 53 10.21 7.32 3.39
N THR A 54 10.38 6.55 4.47
CA THR A 54 9.75 5.24 4.54
C THR A 54 8.26 5.47 4.68
N LEU A 55 7.57 5.63 3.55
CA LEU A 55 6.13 5.53 3.48
C LEU A 55 5.76 4.16 4.06
N LEU A 56 4.89 4.11 5.07
CA LEU A 56 4.23 2.87 5.48
C LEU A 56 3.31 2.42 4.33
N SER A 57 3.91 1.93 3.25
CA SER A 57 3.17 1.21 2.24
C SER A 57 2.75 -0.09 2.90
N ASN A 58 1.44 -0.25 3.08
CA ASN A 58 0.87 -1.55 3.44
C ASN A 58 0.98 -2.44 2.20
N ASN A 59 2.20 -2.91 1.90
CA ASN A 59 2.50 -3.88 0.85
C ASN A 59 1.97 -5.28 1.18
N SER A 60 0.95 -5.40 2.04
CA SER A 60 0.08 -6.55 1.98
C SER A 60 -0.79 -6.40 0.72
N PHE A 61 -0.19 -6.70 -0.44
CA PHE A 61 -0.95 -7.42 -1.45
C PHE A 61 -1.42 -8.69 -0.73
N GLU A 62 -2.61 -8.62 -0.12
CA GLU A 62 -3.26 -9.81 0.38
C GLU A 62 -3.44 -10.70 -0.86
N THR A 63 -2.56 -11.69 -0.99
CA THR A 63 -2.65 -12.86 -1.86
C THR A 63 -3.81 -13.76 -1.39
N GLY A 64 -4.96 -13.13 -1.13
CA GLY A 64 -6.18 -13.68 -0.58
C GLY A 64 -7.40 -13.14 -1.29
N LYS A 65 -7.31 -12.82 -2.60
CA LYS A 65 -8.52 -12.74 -3.44
C LYS A 65 -9.14 -14.13 -3.55
N ILE A 66 -9.94 -14.52 -2.56
CA ILE A 66 -10.90 -15.64 -2.66
C ILE A 66 -12.26 -15.06 -3.06
N ILE A 67 -12.26 -14.15 -4.04
CA ILE A 67 -13.50 -13.64 -4.61
C ILE A 67 -13.66 -14.26 -6.00
N LYS A 68 -14.72 -15.02 -6.19
CA LYS A 68 -15.05 -15.63 -7.48
C LYS A 68 -16.38 -15.08 -7.96
N ILE A 69 -16.39 -14.57 -9.18
CA ILE A 69 -17.57 -13.97 -9.80
C ILE A 69 -17.83 -14.71 -11.11
N TYR A 70 -19.00 -15.33 -11.22
CA TYR A 70 -19.34 -16.15 -12.38
C TYR A 70 -20.85 -16.10 -12.68
N PRO A 71 -21.27 -16.39 -13.93
CA PRO A 71 -20.42 -16.48 -15.10
C PRO A 71 -19.89 -15.09 -15.49
N ASN A 72 -18.68 -15.02 -16.05
CA ASN A 72 -18.17 -13.81 -16.70
C ASN A 72 -17.59 -14.24 -18.05
N PRO A 73 -18.19 -13.87 -19.20
CA PRO A 73 -19.32 -12.95 -19.36
C PRO A 73 -20.67 -13.46 -18.82
N PHE A 74 -21.54 -12.56 -18.36
CA PHE A 74 -22.87 -12.87 -17.81
C PHE A 74 -24.01 -12.43 -18.74
N ASN A 75 -25.21 -12.96 -18.48
CA ASN A 75 -26.41 -12.63 -19.24
C ASN A 75 -27.49 -11.99 -18.36
N SER A 76 -28.07 -12.70 -17.40
CA SER A 76 -29.15 -12.17 -16.54
C SER A 76 -28.84 -12.19 -15.05
N LYS A 77 -27.85 -13.00 -14.66
CA LYS A 77 -27.48 -13.24 -13.26
C LYS A 77 -25.97 -13.37 -13.09
N ILE A 78 -25.51 -13.05 -11.90
CA ILE A 78 -24.13 -13.24 -11.46
C ILE A 78 -24.16 -13.84 -10.06
N GLU A 79 -23.26 -14.79 -9.84
CA GLU A 79 -22.99 -15.44 -8.57
C GLU A 79 -21.63 -14.97 -8.06
N ILE A 80 -21.60 -14.54 -6.80
CA ILE A 80 -20.40 -14.08 -6.11
C ILE A 80 -20.15 -15.03 -4.95
N ILE A 81 -19.02 -15.72 -4.98
CA ILE A 81 -18.51 -16.51 -3.86
C ILE A 81 -17.46 -15.68 -3.13
N LEU A 82 -17.67 -15.48 -1.83
CA LEU A 82 -16.73 -14.81 -0.95
C LEU A 82 -16.81 -15.41 0.46
N ASN A 83 -15.65 -15.73 1.05
CA ASN A 83 -15.54 -16.27 2.40
C ASN A 83 -15.62 -15.17 3.50
N GLU A 84 -16.29 -14.04 3.21
CA GLU A 84 -16.46 -12.91 4.12
C GLU A 84 -17.87 -12.32 3.98
N LYS A 85 -18.39 -11.77 5.09
CA LYS A 85 -19.70 -11.11 5.08
C LYS A 85 -19.64 -9.81 4.26
N ILE A 86 -20.51 -9.73 3.26
CA ILE A 86 -20.63 -8.58 2.37
C ILE A 86 -21.55 -7.53 2.99
N LYS A 87 -21.06 -6.29 3.08
CA LYS A 87 -21.82 -5.11 3.53
C LYS A 87 -22.58 -4.47 2.38
N ASN A 88 -21.94 -4.31 1.23
CA ASN A 88 -22.55 -3.67 0.06
C ASN A 88 -21.93 -4.18 -1.25
N ILE A 89 -22.72 -4.20 -2.31
CA ILE A 89 -22.30 -4.48 -3.69
C ILE A 89 -22.81 -3.32 -4.56
N LYS A 90 -21.89 -2.74 -5.33
CA LYS A 90 -22.18 -1.66 -6.28
C LYS A 90 -21.74 -2.07 -7.67
N LEU A 91 -22.47 -1.63 -8.68
CA LEU A 91 -22.11 -1.82 -10.08
C LEU A 91 -21.94 -0.46 -10.75
N PHE A 92 -20.87 -0.34 -11.52
CA PHE A 92 -20.55 0.87 -12.26
C PHE A 92 -20.46 0.57 -13.75
N ASN A 93 -20.98 1.48 -14.57
CA ASN A 93 -20.71 1.47 -16.01
C ASN A 93 -19.32 2.07 -16.32
N MET A 94 -18.95 2.12 -17.59
CA MET A 94 -17.67 2.70 -18.04
C MET A 94 -17.54 4.20 -17.78
N LEU A 95 -18.66 4.91 -17.57
CA LEU A 95 -18.69 6.33 -17.25
C LEU A 95 -18.60 6.57 -15.73
N GLY A 96 -18.59 5.51 -14.91
CA GLY A 96 -18.54 5.59 -13.46
C GLY A 96 -19.90 5.82 -12.79
N GLU A 97 -21.00 5.75 -13.53
CA GLU A 97 -22.35 5.87 -12.96
C GLU A 97 -22.70 4.62 -12.15
N GLU A 98 -23.21 4.83 -10.93
CA GLU A 98 -23.64 3.76 -10.04
C GLU A 98 -25.02 3.24 -10.44
N MET A 99 -25.08 1.95 -10.77
CA MET A 99 -26.33 1.24 -11.03
C MET A 99 -26.79 0.58 -9.73
N ILE A 100 -28.01 0.90 -9.31
CA ILE A 100 -28.61 0.31 -8.11
C ILE A 100 -28.91 -1.16 -8.39
N ILE A 101 -28.35 -2.05 -7.56
CA ILE A 101 -28.68 -3.48 -7.59
C ILE A 101 -29.33 -3.85 -6.27
N ASN A 102 -30.51 -4.46 -6.36
CA ASN A 102 -31.16 -5.05 -5.20
C ASN A 102 -30.48 -6.38 -4.87
N ILE A 103 -29.81 -6.43 -3.73
CA ILE A 103 -29.16 -7.64 -3.23
C ILE A 103 -30.19 -8.44 -2.44
N GLN A 104 -30.56 -9.63 -2.90
CA GLN A 104 -31.28 -10.59 -2.09
C GLN A 104 -30.26 -11.56 -1.48
N SER A 105 -29.68 -11.18 -0.33
CA SER A 105 -28.74 -12.04 0.38
C SER A 105 -29.48 -12.97 1.36
N GLN A 106 -29.30 -14.28 1.20
CA GLN A 106 -29.71 -15.29 2.17
C GLN A 106 -28.47 -15.96 2.76
N ASN A 107 -27.86 -15.34 3.77
CA ASN A 107 -26.99 -15.99 4.79
C ASN A 107 -26.10 -17.18 4.35
N LYS A 108 -25.45 -17.11 3.19
CA LYS A 108 -24.48 -18.12 2.73
C LYS A 108 -23.35 -17.42 1.98
N ASP A 109 -22.22 -18.10 1.89
CA ASP A 109 -20.99 -17.69 1.18
C ASP A 109 -21.18 -17.47 -0.34
N LEU A 110 -22.43 -17.52 -0.81
CA LEU A 110 -22.88 -17.35 -2.18
C LEU A 110 -23.98 -16.28 -2.22
N ILE A 111 -23.74 -15.21 -2.99
CA ILE A 111 -24.73 -14.17 -3.27
C ILE A 111 -25.13 -14.22 -4.74
N GLU A 112 -26.43 -14.30 -4.99
CA GLU A 112 -27.01 -14.22 -6.33
C GLU A 112 -27.53 -12.81 -6.59
N LEU A 113 -26.99 -12.16 -7.63
CA LEU A 113 -27.53 -10.93 -8.17
C LEU A 113 -28.48 -11.29 -9.32
N LYS A 114 -29.77 -11.00 -9.13
CA LYS A 114 -30.85 -11.24 -10.11
C LYS A 114 -31.31 -9.92 -10.73
N SER A 115 -32.05 -9.99 -11.83
CA SER A 115 -32.62 -8.83 -12.53
C SER A 115 -31.60 -7.91 -13.23
N LEU A 116 -30.47 -8.46 -13.68
CA LEU A 116 -29.46 -7.74 -14.48
C LEU A 116 -29.78 -7.74 -15.99
N GLU A 117 -30.99 -8.15 -16.36
CA GLU A 117 -31.44 -8.35 -17.75
C GLU A 117 -31.50 -7.05 -18.55
N ASN A 118 -31.90 -5.95 -17.89
CA ASN A 118 -32.07 -4.65 -18.53
C ASN A 118 -30.76 -3.89 -18.76
N LEU A 119 -29.62 -4.46 -18.36
CA LEU A 119 -28.31 -3.87 -18.63
C LEU A 119 -27.95 -4.03 -20.10
N LYS A 120 -27.50 -2.94 -20.71
CA LYS A 120 -26.95 -2.96 -22.07
C LYS A 120 -25.70 -3.83 -22.11
N THR A 121 -25.46 -4.46 -23.25
CA THR A 121 -24.24 -5.22 -23.52
C THR A 121 -23.02 -4.32 -23.37
N GLY A 122 -21.97 -4.80 -22.72
CA GLY A 122 -20.81 -3.97 -22.42
C GLY A 122 -20.04 -4.36 -21.16
N LEU A 123 -19.07 -3.51 -20.82
CA LEU A 123 -18.19 -3.68 -19.67
C LEU A 123 -18.74 -2.94 -18.46
N TYR A 124 -18.66 -3.60 -17.30
CA TYR A 124 -19.02 -3.02 -16.02
C TYR A 124 -17.98 -3.36 -14.96
N ILE A 125 -17.93 -2.53 -13.92
CA ILE A 125 -17.08 -2.74 -12.74
C ILE A 125 -17.99 -3.06 -11.57
N ILE A 126 -17.80 -4.23 -10.96
CA ILE A 126 -18.47 -4.58 -9.71
C ILE A 126 -17.53 -4.29 -8.54
N ARG A 127 -18.04 -3.55 -7.54
CA ARG A 127 -17.33 -3.23 -6.31
C ARG A 127 -18.06 -3.82 -5.13
N ILE A 128 -17.33 -4.54 -4.29
CA ILE A 128 -17.87 -5.28 -3.15
C ILE A 128 -17.13 -4.78 -1.92
N THR A 129 -17.90 -4.36 -0.91
CA THR A 129 -17.37 -3.90 0.38
C THR A 129 -17.80 -4.88 1.45
N THR A 130 -16.85 -5.42 2.20
CA THR A 130 -17.12 -6.32 3.32
C THR A 130 -17.36 -5.55 4.61
N PHE A 131 -17.91 -6.23 5.63
CA PHE A 131 -18.04 -5.65 6.97
C PHE A 131 -16.69 -5.41 7.64
N SER A 132 -15.64 -6.16 7.26
CA SER A 132 -14.26 -5.96 7.71
C SER A 132 -13.61 -4.69 7.12
N GLY A 133 -14.28 -4.02 6.17
CA GLY A 133 -13.77 -2.81 5.51
C GLY A 133 -12.94 -3.08 4.26
N LYS A 134 -12.75 -4.36 3.87
CA LYS A 134 -12.08 -4.71 2.62
C LYS A 134 -12.94 -4.35 1.40
N ILE A 135 -12.28 -3.89 0.35
CA ILE A 135 -12.92 -3.51 -0.91
C ILE A 135 -12.34 -4.37 -2.03
N PHE A 136 -13.21 -5.12 -2.70
CA PHE A 136 -12.89 -5.87 -3.90
C PHE A 136 -13.50 -5.16 -5.11
N SER A 137 -12.74 -5.05 -6.20
CA SER A 137 -13.24 -4.52 -7.47
C SER A 137 -12.85 -5.49 -8.59
N GLU A 138 -13.84 -5.87 -9.40
CA GLU A 138 -13.67 -6.81 -10.50
C GLU A 138 -14.34 -6.29 -11.77
N LYS A 139 -13.73 -6.63 -12.91
CA LYS A 139 -14.28 -6.32 -14.24
C LYS A 139 -15.20 -7.45 -14.68
N ILE A 140 -16.41 -7.11 -15.10
CA ILE A 140 -17.39 -8.06 -15.62
C ILE A 140 -17.94 -7.61 -16.97
N ILE A 141 -18.33 -8.58 -17.80
CA ILE A 141 -18.77 -8.36 -19.18
C ILE A 141 -20.20 -8.86 -19.36
N LYS A 142 -21.12 -7.99 -19.78
CA LYS A 142 -22.49 -8.34 -20.15
C LYS A 142 -22.55 -8.69 -21.64
N LYS A 143 -23.07 -9.88 -21.96
CA LYS A 143 -23.41 -10.29 -23.34
C LYS A 143 -24.75 -9.74 -23.79
#